data_AF-A0A7S4WJB8-F1
#
_entry.id   AF-A0A7S4WJB8-F1
#
_cell.length_a   1.000
_cell.length_b   1.000
_cell.length_c   1.000
_cell.angle_alpha   90.00
_cell.angle_beta   90.00
_cell.angle_gamma   90.00
#
_symmetry.space_group_name_H-M   'P 1'
#
loop_
_entity.id
_entity.type
_entity.pdbx_description
1 polymer ?
#
loop_
_entity_poly.entity_id
_entity_poly.type
_entity_poly.pdbx_seq_one_letter_code
_entity_poly.pdbx_strand_id
1 'polypeptide(L)'
;QGAVVRWCGGRLLQRNAPWGSFCTDPVSMAMAFVERLPVASLPPSLRLAPVSLSARHSSQLLSSEAVSRTKAPAEGRGLGTATAAVAFGALAAARRLDGTRAASRAWPRGCTLRAAASGAVGLPTLHLGIVGFGLVGKELVNQVIASASALEEELGVHVEVAAVARSKSMVLLPPGGQSALAGSAWPEGEEPVDLGKLGEHVLAAAAASGGRALIVDNTASDAPVEFYEGWLAAGADVATPNKRAGSGPYARYEKITAAARSGGSRFLYEATVGAGLPIVGPLQALRRAGDSVEKVEGIFSGTLSYIFNTWKPGVKFSEVVAEAKAKGFTEPDPRDDLSGTDVQRKVTILARELGLKLELDDVPVKSLVPEALQDWSPPDGANLGDAFVEGLKAYDDEMDSLIAEAEAAGEVLRFVGAIDVAAGSAAVKLGRYPKDHPFASTQFADNIVAFDTKWYTPRPLVVQGPGAGAEVTAAGVFSNVMEVMSGMKRPAA
;
A
#
# COMPACT_ATOMS: atom_id res chain seq x y z
N GLN A 1 15.29 11.97 -39.33
CA GLN A 1 16.54 11.18 -39.27
C GLN A 1 16.65 10.63 -37.87
N GLY A 2 16.64 9.31 -37.73
CA GLY A 2 16.55 8.64 -36.44
C GLY A 2 17.84 8.75 -35.61
N ALA A 3 17.65 8.86 -34.31
CA ALA A 3 18.63 8.46 -33.31
C ALA A 3 17.86 7.88 -32.12
N VAL A 4 17.99 6.57 -31.94
CA VAL A 4 17.52 5.82 -30.76
C VAL A 4 18.63 5.93 -29.72
N VAL A 5 18.31 6.41 -28.52
CA VAL A 5 19.22 6.38 -27.37
C VAL A 5 18.87 5.16 -26.53
N ARG A 6 19.78 4.17 -26.47
CA ARG A 6 19.68 3.03 -25.55
C ARG A 6 20.42 3.34 -24.26
N TRP A 7 19.76 3.12 -23.14
CA TRP A 7 20.34 3.15 -21.79
C TRP A 7 20.63 1.74 -21.31
N CYS A 8 21.82 1.49 -20.76
CA CYS A 8 22.14 0.28 -20.02
C CYS A 8 23.17 0.61 -18.93
N GLY A 9 22.87 0.31 -17.67
CA GLY A 9 23.85 0.26 -16.59
C GLY A 9 24.51 1.58 -16.14
N GLY A 10 23.81 2.71 -16.19
CA GLY A 10 24.17 3.91 -15.43
C GLY A 10 25.51 4.58 -15.77
N ARG A 11 26.11 4.34 -16.94
CA ARG A 11 27.32 5.05 -17.41
C ARG A 11 27.25 5.38 -18.91
N LEU A 12 27.51 6.66 -19.22
CA LEU A 12 27.64 7.15 -20.60
C LEU A 12 29.02 6.74 -21.16
N LEU A 13 29.05 5.96 -22.25
CA LEU A 13 30.30 5.62 -22.96
C LEU A 13 30.68 6.74 -23.94
N GLN A 14 31.89 7.26 -23.77
CA GLN A 14 32.52 8.38 -24.49
C GLN A 14 32.72 8.16 -26.00
N ARG A 15 32.79 9.27 -26.76
CA ARG A 15 33.51 9.37 -28.05
C ARG A 15 34.44 10.62 -28.05
N ASN A 16 35.70 10.39 -28.39
CA ASN A 16 36.83 11.33 -28.62
C ASN A 16 36.48 12.40 -29.70
N ALA A 17 36.99 13.65 -29.80
CA ALA A 17 38.17 14.41 -29.32
C ALA A 17 37.94 15.95 -29.62
N PRO A 18 38.92 16.89 -29.59
CA PRO A 18 39.77 17.37 -28.49
C PRO A 18 39.75 18.93 -28.28
N TRP A 19 40.46 19.39 -27.23
CA TRP A 19 40.94 20.74 -26.88
C TRP A 19 40.05 21.71 -26.07
N GLY A 20 40.63 22.19 -24.97
CA GLY A 20 40.30 23.51 -24.40
C GLY A 20 40.12 23.53 -22.88
N SER A 21 41.21 23.53 -22.14
CA SER A 21 41.26 23.76 -20.69
C SER A 21 40.64 25.12 -20.32
N PHE A 22 39.70 25.17 -19.37
CA PHE A 22 39.54 26.27 -18.41
C PHE A 22 38.76 25.78 -17.19
N CYS A 23 39.40 25.80 -16.02
CA CYS A 23 38.73 25.77 -14.73
C CYS A 23 37.97 27.10 -14.53
N THR A 24 36.72 27.05 -14.07
CA THR A 24 36.15 27.90 -12.98
C THR A 24 34.64 27.60 -12.76
N ASP A 25 34.31 27.31 -11.49
CA ASP A 25 33.07 27.52 -10.71
C ASP A 25 31.65 27.34 -11.29
N PRO A 26 30.76 26.53 -10.67
CA PRO A 26 29.38 26.31 -11.11
C PRO A 26 28.39 27.28 -10.44
N VAL A 27 28.37 28.57 -10.84
CA VAL A 27 27.28 29.50 -10.49
C VAL A 27 26.76 30.34 -11.67
N SER A 28 27.42 30.33 -12.84
CA SER A 28 27.09 31.25 -13.94
C SER A 28 26.34 30.64 -15.14
N MET A 29 25.80 29.42 -15.03
CA MET A 29 25.17 28.71 -16.17
C MET A 29 23.63 28.66 -16.10
N ALA A 30 22.98 29.71 -15.58
CA ALA A 30 21.52 29.80 -15.49
C ALA A 30 20.91 31.09 -16.10
N MET A 31 21.69 31.95 -16.75
CA MET A 31 21.22 33.28 -17.17
C MET A 31 21.71 33.71 -18.57
N ALA A 32 21.65 32.83 -19.57
CA ALA A 32 21.84 33.26 -20.96
C ALA A 32 21.28 32.26 -21.97
N PHE A 33 19.99 32.34 -22.30
CA PHE A 33 19.48 32.15 -23.67
C PHE A 33 17.98 32.48 -23.67
N VAL A 34 17.61 33.67 -24.13
CA VAL A 34 16.50 33.98 -25.07
C VAL A 34 16.35 35.51 -25.06
N GLU A 35 17.13 36.19 -25.91
CA GLU A 35 16.77 37.50 -26.43
C GLU A 35 17.07 37.54 -27.93
N ARG A 36 16.08 38.07 -28.68
CA ARG A 36 15.99 38.31 -30.14
C ARG A 36 15.60 37.12 -31.01
N LEU A 37 14.64 37.14 -31.95
CA LEU A 37 13.51 37.99 -32.46
C LEU A 37 12.80 37.07 -33.54
N PRO A 38 11.69 37.38 -34.26
CA PRO A 38 10.81 38.56 -34.28
C PRO A 38 9.29 38.25 -34.19
N VAL A 39 8.51 39.32 -34.01
CA VAL A 39 7.04 39.37 -34.01
C VAL A 39 6.48 39.44 -35.43
N ALA A 40 5.65 38.48 -35.86
CA ALA A 40 4.57 38.70 -36.82
C ALA A 40 3.58 37.51 -36.84
N SER A 41 2.28 37.82 -36.79
CA SER A 41 1.09 36.96 -37.05
C SER A 41 0.58 36.01 -35.95
N LEU A 42 -0.10 36.55 -34.93
CA LEU A 42 -1.13 35.83 -34.16
C LEU A 42 -2.35 36.75 -33.86
N PRO A 43 -3.60 36.26 -33.90
CA PRO A 43 -4.82 37.07 -33.86
C PRO A 43 -5.22 37.55 -32.44
N PRO A 44 -6.05 38.60 -32.32
CA PRO A 44 -6.34 39.28 -31.06
C PRO A 44 -7.52 38.61 -30.32
N SER A 45 -7.25 37.59 -29.51
CA SER A 45 -8.24 37.11 -28.52
C SER A 45 -7.67 36.67 -27.17
N LEU A 46 -6.37 36.79 -26.95
CA LEU A 46 -5.72 36.44 -25.68
C LEU A 46 -4.69 37.50 -25.29
N ARG A 47 -5.14 38.56 -24.62
CA ARG A 47 -4.28 39.42 -23.80
C ARG A 47 -4.94 39.58 -22.43
N LEU A 48 -4.42 38.88 -21.42
CA LEU A 48 -4.65 39.16 -20.01
C LEU A 48 -3.44 39.93 -19.47
N ALA A 49 -3.70 41.00 -18.73
CA ALA A 49 -2.71 41.89 -18.15
C ALA A 49 -1.99 41.26 -16.93
N PRO A 50 -0.72 41.63 -16.64
CA PRO A 50 -0.01 41.11 -15.49
C PRO A 50 -0.45 41.83 -14.19
N VAL A 51 -0.73 41.04 -13.15
CA VAL A 51 -0.95 41.54 -11.77
C VAL A 51 0.38 41.49 -11.03
N SER A 52 0.78 42.63 -10.46
CA SER A 52 1.92 42.77 -9.57
C SER A 52 1.55 42.39 -8.13
N LEU A 53 2.37 41.56 -7.49
CA LEU A 53 2.29 41.24 -6.06
C LEU A 53 3.19 42.22 -5.28
N SER A 54 2.57 43.07 -4.46
CA SER A 54 3.24 43.89 -3.45
C SER A 54 2.74 43.45 -2.07
N ALA A 55 3.67 42.93 -1.27
CA ALA A 55 3.46 42.65 0.14
C ALA A 55 3.29 43.96 0.94
N ARG A 56 2.32 43.99 1.87
CA ARG A 56 2.36 44.84 3.07
C ARG A 56 1.46 44.26 4.15
N HIS A 57 2.06 44.02 5.32
CA HIS A 57 1.39 43.91 6.60
C HIS A 57 0.55 45.16 6.88
N SER A 58 -0.60 45.01 7.54
CA SER A 58 -1.05 45.88 8.64
C SER A 58 -2.29 45.28 9.32
N SER A 59 -2.19 45.21 10.65
CA SER A 59 -3.24 44.97 11.62
C SER A 59 -4.29 46.10 11.61
N GLN A 60 -5.56 45.77 11.85
CA GLN A 60 -6.45 46.53 12.73
C GLN A 60 -7.79 45.83 12.94
N LEU A 61 -8.11 45.63 14.22
CA LEU A 61 -9.45 45.43 14.77
C LEU A 61 -10.34 46.62 14.41
N LEU A 62 -11.64 46.38 14.19
CA LEU A 62 -12.73 47.14 14.81
C LEU A 62 -14.10 46.53 14.49
N SER A 63 -14.87 46.40 15.56
CA SER A 63 -16.30 46.12 15.67
C SER A 63 -17.18 47.20 15.02
N SER A 64 -18.34 46.80 14.49
CA SER A 64 -19.54 47.64 14.55
C SER A 64 -20.84 46.83 14.47
N GLU A 65 -21.71 47.07 15.46
CA GLU A 65 -23.14 46.77 15.43
C GLU A 65 -23.86 47.77 14.51
N ALA A 66 -24.94 47.35 13.86
CA ALA A 66 -26.10 48.20 13.59
C ALA A 66 -27.37 47.39 13.28
N VAL A 67 -28.46 47.84 13.89
CA VAL A 67 -29.81 47.26 13.99
C VAL A 67 -30.79 47.99 13.05
N SER A 68 -31.78 47.29 12.49
CA SER A 68 -33.21 47.69 12.37
C SER A 68 -33.99 46.60 11.61
N ARG A 69 -34.95 45.85 12.20
CA ARG A 69 -36.34 46.09 12.66
C ARG A 69 -37.45 45.83 11.62
N THR A 70 -38.48 45.13 12.13
CA THR A 70 -39.87 44.85 11.66
C THR A 70 -40.07 43.51 10.94
N LYS A 71 -41.07 42.66 11.21
CA LYS A 71 -42.30 42.69 12.05
C LYS A 71 -42.80 41.23 12.25
N ALA A 72 -43.32 40.87 13.44
CA ALA A 72 -44.09 39.64 13.73
C ALA A 72 -45.62 39.92 13.61
N PRO A 73 -46.53 38.92 13.69
CA PRO A 73 -46.92 38.18 14.92
C PRO A 73 -47.09 36.63 14.75
N ALA A 74 -46.75 35.79 15.76
CA ALA A 74 -47.58 35.12 16.81
C ALA A 74 -48.54 34.02 16.25
N GLU A 75 -48.76 32.81 16.77
CA GLU A 75 -48.73 32.13 18.10
C GLU A 75 -48.47 30.60 17.86
N GLY A 76 -48.16 29.67 18.79
CA GLY A 76 -48.07 29.66 20.24
C GLY A 76 -47.65 28.27 20.81
N ARG A 77 -47.02 28.33 21.99
CA ARG A 77 -47.01 27.44 23.18
C ARG A 77 -46.82 25.91 23.10
N GLY A 78 -45.88 25.42 23.92
CA GLY A 78 -45.94 24.10 24.54
C GLY A 78 -44.65 23.65 25.25
N LEU A 79 -44.52 23.93 26.55
CA LEU A 79 -43.45 23.46 27.45
C LEU A 79 -43.53 21.95 27.72
N GLY A 80 -42.39 21.34 28.08
CA GLY A 80 -42.37 20.04 28.75
C GLY A 80 -40.96 19.49 29.02
N THR A 81 -40.28 20.04 30.04
CA THR A 81 -39.08 19.46 30.66
C THR A 81 -39.46 18.24 31.52
N ALA A 82 -38.78 17.11 31.35
CA ALA A 82 -38.78 16.02 32.33
C ALA A 82 -37.38 15.41 32.45
N THR A 83 -36.73 15.77 33.55
CA THR A 83 -35.53 15.16 34.12
C THR A 83 -35.90 13.80 34.69
N ALA A 84 -35.19 12.74 34.32
CA ALA A 84 -35.25 11.45 35.01
C ALA A 84 -33.83 10.92 35.20
N ALA A 85 -33.35 11.06 36.43
CA ALA A 85 -32.19 10.35 36.96
C ALA A 85 -32.61 8.91 37.29
N VAL A 86 -31.81 7.92 36.89
CA VAL A 86 -31.87 6.56 37.44
C VAL A 86 -30.45 6.07 37.72
N ALA A 87 -30.35 5.44 38.88
CA ALA A 87 -29.18 5.19 39.68
C ALA A 87 -28.23 4.11 39.15
N PHE A 88 -26.97 4.27 39.56
CA PHE A 88 -25.94 3.25 39.69
C PHE A 88 -26.44 2.05 40.53
N GLY A 89 -26.21 0.84 40.03
CA GLY A 89 -26.40 -0.40 40.77
C GLY A 89 -25.35 -1.43 40.36
N ALA A 90 -24.23 -1.44 41.08
CA ALA A 90 -23.22 -2.49 40.99
C ALA A 90 -23.73 -3.76 41.68
N LEU A 91 -23.65 -4.91 41.00
CA LEU A 91 -23.73 -6.22 41.66
C LEU A 91 -22.70 -7.16 41.01
N ALA A 92 -21.57 -7.33 41.71
CA ALA A 92 -20.60 -8.37 41.42
C ALA A 92 -21.06 -9.67 42.11
N ALA A 93 -21.26 -10.73 41.33
CA ALA A 93 -21.45 -12.08 41.85
C ALA A 93 -20.36 -12.99 41.26
N ALA A 94 -19.37 -13.30 42.09
CA ALA A 94 -18.34 -14.28 41.81
C ALA A 94 -18.91 -15.69 41.96
N ARG A 95 -18.72 -16.55 40.96
CA ARG A 95 -18.74 -18.01 41.13
C ARG A 95 -17.51 -18.62 40.48
N ARG A 96 -16.77 -19.36 41.30
CA ARG A 96 -15.65 -20.24 40.93
C ARG A 96 -16.21 -21.47 40.21
N LEU A 97 -15.56 -21.88 39.12
CA LEU A 97 -15.47 -23.27 38.70
C LEU A 97 -14.05 -23.53 38.20
N ASP A 98 -13.48 -24.60 38.73
CA ASP A 98 -12.14 -25.10 38.47
C ASP A 98 -12.02 -25.73 37.07
N GLY A 99 -10.84 -25.54 36.46
CA GLY A 99 -10.03 -26.67 36.00
C GLY A 99 -10.19 -27.16 34.57
N THR A 100 -9.45 -26.56 33.63
CA THR A 100 -8.67 -27.29 32.62
C THR A 100 -7.47 -26.44 32.18
N ARG A 101 -6.25 -26.96 32.39
CA ARG A 101 -4.98 -26.34 32.02
C ARG A 101 -4.78 -26.36 30.50
N ALA A 102 -4.75 -25.19 29.89
CA ALA A 102 -4.07 -24.95 28.61
C ALA A 102 -3.06 -23.81 28.83
N ALA A 103 -1.80 -24.07 28.49
CA ALA A 103 -0.71 -23.14 28.72
C ALA A 103 -0.74 -22.00 27.69
N SER A 104 -1.48 -20.93 27.98
CA SER A 104 -1.34 -19.63 27.32
C SER A 104 -0.36 -18.78 28.13
N ARG A 105 0.78 -18.41 27.54
CA ARG A 105 1.63 -17.35 28.10
C ARG A 105 0.84 -16.04 28.06
N ALA A 106 0.39 -15.59 29.23
CA ALA A 106 -0.38 -14.37 29.39
C ALA A 106 0.55 -13.15 29.33
N TRP A 107 0.28 -12.25 28.38
CA TRP A 107 0.85 -10.90 28.35
C TRP A 107 0.22 -10.08 29.49
N PRO A 108 1.00 -9.39 30.34
CA PRO A 108 0.42 -8.64 31.46
C PRO A 108 -0.39 -7.45 30.93
N ARG A 109 -1.67 -7.42 31.29
CA ARG A 109 -2.59 -6.31 30.99
C ARG A 109 -2.33 -5.15 31.98
N GLY A 110 -1.90 -4.01 31.43
CA GLY A 110 -2.27 -2.65 31.85
C GLY A 110 -1.86 -2.18 33.25
N CYS A 111 -0.89 -1.28 33.30
CA CYS A 111 -0.92 -0.16 34.24
C CYS A 111 -0.42 1.10 33.50
N THR A 112 -1.33 1.99 33.15
CA THR A 112 -1.05 3.29 32.52
C THR A 112 -0.48 4.26 33.56
N LEU A 113 0.84 4.29 33.69
CA LEU A 113 1.56 5.39 34.33
C LEU A 113 2.26 6.20 33.25
N ARG A 114 1.58 7.24 32.75
CA ARG A 114 2.24 8.31 31.99
C ARG A 114 2.97 9.18 33.01
N ALA A 115 4.19 8.75 33.39
CA ALA A 115 5.10 9.61 34.14
C ALA A 115 5.54 10.75 33.21
N ALA A 116 5.21 11.98 33.58
CA ALA A 116 5.77 13.17 32.94
C ALA A 116 7.24 13.28 33.33
N ALA A 117 8.12 12.67 32.56
CA ALA A 117 9.56 12.88 32.68
C ALA A 117 9.92 14.21 32.01
N SER A 118 10.02 15.27 32.82
CA SER A 118 10.63 16.54 32.44
C SER A 118 12.17 16.39 32.45
N GLY A 119 12.71 15.79 31.41
CA GLY A 119 14.13 15.86 31.05
C GLY A 119 14.20 16.27 29.58
N ALA A 120 15.21 17.05 29.16
CA ALA A 120 15.34 17.58 27.80
C ALA A 120 14.96 16.52 26.73
N VAL A 121 13.73 16.60 26.21
CA VAL A 121 13.16 15.51 25.44
C VAL A 121 13.69 15.63 24.02
N GLY A 122 14.54 14.68 23.63
CA GLY A 122 14.94 14.52 22.22
C GLY A 122 13.72 14.45 21.30
N LEU A 123 13.96 14.55 20.00
CA LEU A 123 12.89 14.42 19.01
C LEU A 123 12.12 13.10 19.23
N PRO A 124 10.78 13.08 19.05
CA PRO A 124 10.03 11.83 19.04
C PRO A 124 10.69 10.82 18.10
N THR A 125 10.93 9.60 18.58
CA THR A 125 11.58 8.54 17.78
C THR A 125 10.58 7.45 17.40
N LEU A 126 10.56 7.07 16.13
CA LEU A 126 9.89 5.87 15.64
C LEU A 126 10.91 4.72 15.55
N HIS A 127 10.69 3.66 16.32
CA HIS A 127 11.52 2.46 16.33
C HIS A 127 10.94 1.39 15.42
N LEU A 128 11.72 0.96 14.43
CA LEU A 128 11.33 -0.05 13.45
C LEU A 128 11.87 -1.43 13.80
N GLY A 129 10.99 -2.43 13.80
CA GLY A 129 11.36 -3.84 13.76
C GLY A 129 11.13 -4.42 12.38
N ILE A 130 12.18 -4.73 11.61
CA ILE A 130 12.04 -5.25 10.24
C ILE A 130 12.02 -6.77 10.26
N VAL A 131 10.88 -7.37 9.95
CA VAL A 131 10.75 -8.82 9.76
C VAL A 131 10.79 -9.10 8.26
N GLY A 132 11.77 -9.89 7.82
CA GLY A 132 11.98 -10.17 6.40
C GLY A 132 12.95 -9.20 5.72
N PHE A 133 14.25 -9.48 5.83
CA PHE A 133 15.32 -8.71 5.17
C PHE A 133 15.64 -9.25 3.75
N GLY A 134 14.59 -9.46 2.94
CA GLY A 134 14.65 -9.89 1.54
C GLY A 134 14.74 -8.71 0.56
N LEU A 135 14.26 -8.87 -0.68
CA LEU A 135 14.28 -7.82 -1.70
C LEU A 135 13.58 -6.53 -1.22
N VAL A 136 12.31 -6.64 -0.79
CA VAL A 136 11.52 -5.49 -0.32
C VAL A 136 12.07 -4.93 0.99
N GLY A 137 12.41 -5.79 1.96
CA GLY A 137 12.90 -5.34 3.26
C GLY A 137 14.25 -4.62 3.21
N LYS A 138 15.17 -5.06 2.34
CA LYS A 138 16.44 -4.35 2.08
C LYS A 138 16.20 -2.97 1.49
N GLU A 139 15.32 -2.91 0.48
CA GLU A 139 15.00 -1.67 -0.21
C GLU A 139 14.31 -0.67 0.72
N LEU A 140 13.35 -1.12 1.54
CA LEU A 140 12.73 -0.31 2.59
C LEU A 140 13.77 0.27 3.55
N VAL A 141 14.72 -0.55 4.03
CA VAL A 141 15.76 -0.10 4.96
C VAL A 141 16.68 0.93 4.31
N ASN A 142 17.04 0.73 3.04
CA ASN A 142 17.82 1.73 2.30
C ASN A 142 17.05 3.06 2.19
N GLN A 143 15.76 3.01 1.86
CA GLN A 143 14.90 4.21 1.77
C GLN A 143 14.81 4.93 3.11
N VAL A 144 14.58 4.20 4.21
CA VAL A 144 14.52 4.76 5.57
C VAL A 144 15.84 5.46 5.93
N ILE A 145 16.99 4.80 5.73
CA ILE A 145 18.30 5.36 6.06
C ILE A 145 18.59 6.59 5.19
N ALA A 146 18.29 6.54 3.89
CA ALA A 146 18.53 7.65 2.97
C ALA A 146 17.67 8.88 3.28
N SER A 147 16.45 8.67 3.77
CA SER A 147 15.51 9.76 4.10
C SER A 147 15.61 10.26 5.54
N ALA A 148 16.28 9.54 6.45
CA ALA A 148 16.26 9.82 7.89
C ALA A 148 16.56 11.29 8.25
N SER A 149 17.63 11.89 7.71
CA SER A 149 17.98 13.29 7.99
C SER A 149 16.95 14.30 7.49
N ALA A 150 16.39 14.07 6.29
CA ALA A 150 15.36 14.95 5.74
C ALA A 150 14.05 14.86 6.55
N LEU A 151 13.68 13.67 6.98
CA LEU A 151 12.50 13.46 7.83
C LEU A 151 12.64 14.11 9.20
N GLU A 152 13.84 14.08 9.76
CA GLU A 152 14.14 14.78 11.02
C GLU A 152 13.96 16.30 10.85
N GLU A 153 14.46 16.87 9.77
CA GLU A 153 14.36 18.31 9.48
C GLU A 153 12.90 18.74 9.18
N GLU A 154 12.17 17.98 8.37
CA GLU A 154 10.82 18.36 7.89
C GLU A 154 9.70 18.04 8.90
N LEU A 155 9.80 16.89 9.59
CA LEU A 155 8.77 16.40 10.49
C LEU A 155 9.12 16.59 11.96
N GLY A 156 10.40 16.81 12.31
CA GLY A 156 10.84 16.84 13.70
C GLY A 156 10.70 15.48 14.38
N VAL A 157 10.83 14.39 13.61
CA VAL A 157 10.69 13.01 14.10
C VAL A 157 11.90 12.21 13.64
N HIS A 158 12.56 11.53 14.58
CA HIS A 158 13.64 10.61 14.29
C HIS A 158 13.07 9.23 13.94
N VAL A 159 13.70 8.51 13.01
CA VAL A 159 13.35 7.14 12.67
C VAL A 159 14.59 6.27 12.83
N GLU A 160 14.46 5.14 13.53
CA GLU A 160 15.55 4.18 13.67
C GLU A 160 15.13 2.74 13.50
N VAL A 161 15.98 1.93 12.86
CA VAL A 161 15.82 0.47 12.84
C VAL A 161 16.41 -0.11 14.12
N ALA A 162 15.55 -0.65 14.99
CA ALA A 162 15.90 -1.23 16.28
C ALA A 162 16.12 -2.75 16.22
N ALA A 163 15.55 -3.43 15.23
CA ALA A 163 15.77 -4.86 15.02
C ALA A 163 15.55 -5.27 13.56
N VAL A 164 16.25 -6.31 13.11
CA VAL A 164 16.07 -6.93 11.80
C VAL A 164 16.02 -8.45 11.92
N ALA A 165 15.15 -9.11 11.16
CA ALA A 165 15.01 -10.56 11.14
C ALA A 165 14.94 -11.15 9.72
N ARG A 166 15.50 -12.34 9.58
CA ARG A 166 15.35 -13.26 8.44
C ARG A 166 14.66 -14.54 8.93
N SER A 167 14.48 -15.52 8.05
CA SER A 167 13.78 -16.76 8.36
C SER A 167 14.43 -17.62 9.45
N LYS A 168 15.73 -17.45 9.73
CA LYS A 168 16.49 -18.28 10.69
C LYS A 168 17.21 -17.49 11.77
N SER A 169 17.54 -16.23 11.52
CA SER A 169 18.29 -15.39 12.44
C SER A 169 17.69 -13.99 12.54
N MET A 170 18.01 -13.30 13.62
CA MET A 170 17.70 -11.91 13.84
C MET A 170 18.86 -11.19 14.51
N VAL A 171 18.82 -9.85 14.48
CA VAL A 171 19.74 -8.98 15.20
C VAL A 171 18.93 -7.91 15.91
N LEU A 172 19.15 -7.75 17.20
CA LEU A 172 18.64 -6.65 18.01
C LEU A 172 19.70 -5.57 18.06
N LEU A 173 19.40 -4.40 17.50
CA LEU A 173 20.36 -3.32 17.37
C LEU A 173 20.36 -2.47 18.65
N PRO A 174 21.55 -2.01 19.12
CA PRO A 174 21.62 -0.98 20.14
C PRO A 174 21.09 0.35 19.59
N PRO A 175 20.70 1.30 20.45
CA PRO A 175 20.30 2.65 20.01
C PRO A 175 21.33 3.28 19.07
N GLY A 176 20.88 3.82 17.93
CA GLY A 176 21.77 4.38 16.89
C GLY A 176 22.55 3.34 16.06
N GLY A 177 22.32 2.04 16.25
CA GLY A 177 23.01 0.95 15.55
C GLY A 177 22.60 0.75 14.08
N GLN A 178 21.63 1.51 13.56
CA GLN A 178 21.07 1.30 12.22
C GLN A 178 22.06 1.49 11.07
N SER A 179 23.16 2.21 11.27
CA SER A 179 24.20 2.40 10.26
C SER A 179 24.85 1.09 9.82
N ALA A 180 24.81 0.05 10.67
CA ALA A 180 25.27 -1.31 10.33
C ALA A 180 24.44 -1.97 9.20
N LEU A 181 23.29 -1.40 8.84
CA LEU A 181 22.42 -1.88 7.76
C LEU A 181 22.65 -1.16 6.42
N ALA A 182 23.53 -0.14 6.39
CA ALA A 182 23.77 0.67 5.20
C ALA A 182 24.21 -0.21 4.01
N GLY A 183 23.72 0.10 2.81
CA GLY A 183 23.99 -0.69 1.61
C GLY A 183 23.42 -2.11 1.68
N SER A 184 22.34 -2.32 2.45
CA SER A 184 21.69 -3.62 2.64
C SER A 184 22.58 -4.69 3.30
N ALA A 185 23.54 -4.25 4.12
CA ALA A 185 24.39 -5.13 4.92
C ALA A 185 23.59 -5.87 6.00
N TRP A 186 24.04 -7.07 6.35
CA TRP A 186 23.54 -7.78 7.53
C TRP A 186 24.43 -7.42 8.72
N PRO A 187 23.87 -6.98 9.86
CA PRO A 187 24.67 -6.55 10.99
C PRO A 187 25.27 -7.75 11.75
N GLU A 188 26.35 -7.49 12.50
CA GLU A 188 26.94 -8.49 13.40
C GLU A 188 26.05 -8.77 14.63
N GLY A 189 26.37 -9.85 15.36
CA GLY A 189 25.65 -10.21 16.58
C GLY A 189 24.35 -10.98 16.34
N GLU A 190 24.31 -11.81 15.29
CA GLU A 190 23.13 -12.61 14.98
C GLU A 190 22.82 -13.67 16.04
N GLU A 191 21.53 -13.83 16.30
CA GLU A 191 20.97 -14.86 17.17
C GLU A 191 19.83 -15.59 16.46
N PRO A 192 19.41 -16.79 16.93
CA PRO A 192 18.26 -17.49 16.38
C PRO A 192 17.01 -16.61 16.38
N VAL A 193 16.20 -16.71 15.33
CA VAL A 193 14.99 -15.88 15.21
C VAL A 193 13.99 -16.15 16.33
N ASP A 194 13.59 -15.10 17.03
CA ASP A 194 12.51 -15.07 18.01
C ASP A 194 11.72 -13.76 17.82
N LEU A 195 10.60 -13.87 17.11
CA LEU A 195 9.77 -12.71 16.78
C LEU A 195 9.09 -12.10 18.02
N GLY A 196 8.87 -12.89 19.08
CA GLY A 196 8.38 -12.38 20.35
C GLY A 196 9.41 -11.44 20.98
N LYS A 197 10.66 -11.91 21.11
CA LYS A 197 11.78 -11.12 21.63
C LYS A 197 12.06 -9.87 20.77
N LEU A 198 11.95 -9.98 19.44
CA LEU A 198 12.05 -8.83 18.55
C LEU A 198 11.00 -7.77 18.87
N GLY A 199 9.73 -8.16 18.99
CA GLY A 199 8.65 -7.23 19.32
C GLY A 199 8.84 -6.57 20.69
N GLU A 200 9.25 -7.33 21.70
CA GLU A 200 9.57 -6.82 23.04
C GLU A 200 10.69 -5.79 23.02
N HIS A 201 11.77 -6.05 22.25
CA HIS A 201 12.89 -5.12 22.10
C HIS A 201 12.47 -3.78 21.48
N VAL A 202 11.70 -3.81 20.38
CA VAL A 202 11.22 -2.60 19.70
C VAL A 202 10.26 -1.79 20.58
N LEU A 203 9.38 -2.48 21.31
CA LEU A 203 8.48 -1.85 22.30
C LEU A 203 9.26 -1.21 23.45
N ALA A 204 10.27 -1.89 23.98
CA ALA A 204 11.11 -1.37 25.06
C ALA A 204 11.89 -0.13 24.61
N ALA A 205 12.45 -0.14 23.40
CA ALA A 205 13.13 1.00 22.82
C ALA A 205 12.20 2.22 22.65
N ALA A 206 10.97 1.99 22.14
CA ALA A 206 9.95 3.02 22.04
C ALA A 206 9.53 3.59 23.41
N ALA A 207 9.35 2.73 24.42
CA ALA A 207 9.03 3.16 25.77
C ALA A 207 10.15 4.00 26.38
N ALA A 208 11.42 3.60 26.20
CA ALA A 208 12.59 4.30 26.72
C ALA A 208 12.76 5.70 26.12
N SER A 209 12.43 5.88 24.84
CA SER A 209 12.52 7.18 24.16
C SER A 209 11.24 8.02 24.24
N GLY A 210 10.16 7.50 24.83
CA GLY A 210 8.83 8.11 24.75
C GLY A 210 8.28 8.20 23.32
N GLY A 211 8.76 7.31 22.44
CA GLY A 211 8.46 7.23 21.01
C GLY A 211 7.33 6.26 20.65
N ARG A 212 7.34 5.75 19.43
CA ARG A 212 6.43 4.67 18.97
C ARG A 212 7.22 3.48 18.45
N ALA A 213 6.64 2.30 18.56
CA ALA A 213 7.11 1.07 17.94
C ALA A 213 6.31 0.78 16.67
N LEU A 214 6.99 0.42 15.59
CA LEU A 214 6.39 -0.07 14.36
C LEU A 214 7.12 -1.34 13.92
N ILE A 215 6.40 -2.44 13.81
CA ILE A 215 6.92 -3.68 13.26
C ILE A 215 6.51 -3.77 11.79
N VAL A 216 7.49 -3.99 10.92
CA VAL A 216 7.29 -4.07 9.47
C VAL A 216 7.58 -5.48 8.99
N ASP A 217 6.54 -6.25 8.69
CA ASP A 217 6.66 -7.61 8.15
C ASP A 217 6.65 -7.58 6.62
N ASN A 218 7.83 -7.68 6.02
CA ASN A 218 8.08 -7.74 4.58
C ASN A 218 8.14 -9.19 4.05
N THR A 219 7.52 -10.15 4.74
CA THR A 219 7.47 -11.55 4.30
C THR A 219 6.17 -11.87 3.54
N ALA A 220 6.05 -13.13 3.09
CA ALA A 220 4.83 -13.68 2.51
C ALA A 220 4.35 -14.95 3.25
N SER A 221 4.75 -15.10 4.53
CA SER A 221 4.51 -16.30 5.33
C SER A 221 3.50 -16.05 6.45
N ASP A 222 2.86 -17.11 6.95
CA ASP A 222 1.94 -17.02 8.08
C ASP A 222 2.67 -16.83 9.43
N ALA A 223 3.95 -17.23 9.53
CA ALA A 223 4.65 -17.27 10.81
C ALA A 223 4.74 -15.91 11.54
N PRO A 224 5.06 -14.77 10.89
CA PRO A 224 5.00 -13.46 11.55
C PRO A 224 3.56 -12.99 11.86
N VAL A 225 2.58 -13.38 11.04
CA VAL A 225 1.18 -12.96 11.20
C VAL A 225 0.60 -13.43 12.54
N GLU A 226 1.05 -14.58 13.04
CA GLU A 226 0.64 -15.11 14.35
C GLU A 226 1.06 -14.21 15.52
N PHE A 227 2.01 -13.29 15.33
CA PHE A 227 2.44 -12.34 16.36
C PHE A 227 1.72 -10.99 16.29
N TYR A 228 0.99 -10.70 15.20
CA TYR A 228 0.36 -9.39 14.99
C TYR A 228 -0.61 -9.02 16.10
N GLU A 229 -1.46 -9.95 16.52
CA GLU A 229 -2.43 -9.72 17.60
C GLU A 229 -1.71 -9.27 18.89
N GLY A 230 -0.63 -9.96 19.26
CA GLY A 230 0.15 -9.65 20.46
C GLY A 230 0.84 -8.29 20.37
N TRP A 231 1.51 -8.01 19.25
CA TRP A 231 2.20 -6.74 19.03
C TRP A 231 1.26 -5.54 19.03
N LEU A 232 0.14 -5.64 18.30
CA LEU A 232 -0.87 -4.58 18.22
C LEU A 232 -1.55 -4.35 19.59
N ALA A 233 -1.88 -5.41 20.32
CA ALA A 233 -2.47 -5.28 21.65
C ALA A 233 -1.49 -4.66 22.68
N ALA A 234 -0.17 -4.85 22.47
CA ALA A 234 0.88 -4.28 23.31
C ALA A 234 1.23 -2.82 22.97
N GLY A 235 0.65 -2.23 21.92
CA GLY A 235 0.86 -0.84 21.55
C GLY A 235 1.80 -0.61 20.35
N ALA A 236 2.36 -1.67 19.74
CA ALA A 236 3.15 -1.53 18.52
C ALA A 236 2.23 -1.36 17.30
N ASP A 237 2.53 -0.40 16.43
CA ASP A 237 1.95 -0.37 15.09
C ASP A 237 2.51 -1.54 14.27
N VAL A 238 1.76 -2.03 13.28
CA VAL A 238 2.21 -3.06 12.34
C VAL A 238 1.97 -2.58 10.91
N ALA A 239 3.00 -2.60 10.06
CA ALA A 239 2.90 -2.33 8.62
C ALA A 239 3.34 -3.56 7.81
N THR A 240 2.68 -3.86 6.69
CA THR A 240 3.01 -5.09 5.94
C THR A 240 2.54 -5.12 4.48
N PRO A 241 3.36 -5.63 3.54
CA PRO A 241 2.90 -6.14 2.24
C PRO A 241 2.38 -7.59 2.31
N ASN A 242 2.43 -8.25 3.48
CA ASN A 242 2.06 -9.64 3.65
C ASN A 242 0.53 -9.84 3.60
N LYS A 243 0.05 -10.31 2.44
CA LYS A 243 -1.37 -10.58 2.19
C LYS A 243 -1.96 -11.65 3.12
N ARG A 244 -1.15 -12.48 3.79
CA ARG A 244 -1.64 -13.58 4.66
C ARG A 244 -2.44 -13.08 5.86
N ALA A 245 -2.13 -11.88 6.36
CA ALA A 245 -2.86 -11.25 7.46
C ALA A 245 -4.30 -10.87 7.05
N GLY A 246 -4.45 -10.24 5.89
CA GLY A 246 -5.76 -9.77 5.41
C GLY A 246 -6.57 -10.78 4.62
N SER A 247 -5.94 -11.79 4.01
CA SER A 247 -6.59 -12.82 3.17
C SER A 247 -6.62 -14.23 3.78
N GLY A 248 -6.05 -14.42 4.97
CA GLY A 248 -6.13 -15.68 5.70
C GLY A 248 -7.50 -15.92 6.35
N PRO A 249 -7.61 -16.86 7.31
CA PRO A 249 -8.87 -17.12 8.02
C PRO A 249 -9.50 -15.84 8.57
N TYR A 250 -10.80 -15.63 8.35
CA TYR A 250 -11.48 -14.39 8.74
C TYR A 250 -11.34 -14.10 10.24
N ALA A 251 -11.45 -15.14 11.08
CA ALA A 251 -11.29 -15.01 12.53
C ALA A 251 -9.91 -14.44 12.94
N ARG A 252 -8.84 -14.74 12.20
CA ARG A 252 -7.50 -14.18 12.46
C ARG A 252 -7.46 -12.69 12.10
N TYR A 253 -8.03 -12.32 10.94
CA TYR A 253 -8.14 -10.91 10.53
C TYR A 253 -8.95 -10.07 11.53
N GLU A 254 -10.06 -10.62 12.04
CA GLU A 254 -10.89 -9.96 13.04
C GLU A 254 -10.12 -9.72 14.35
N LYS A 255 -9.36 -10.71 14.83
CA LYS A 255 -8.50 -10.56 16.01
C LYS A 255 -7.42 -9.50 15.84
N ILE A 256 -6.72 -9.50 14.69
CA ILE A 256 -5.69 -8.49 14.36
C ILE A 256 -6.32 -7.09 14.39
N THR A 257 -7.45 -6.92 13.73
CA THR A 257 -8.15 -5.62 13.65
C THR A 257 -8.67 -5.16 15.03
N ALA A 258 -9.20 -6.10 15.83
CA ALA A 258 -9.65 -5.82 17.19
C ALA A 258 -8.48 -5.45 18.11
N ALA A 259 -7.35 -6.15 18.00
CA ALA A 259 -6.13 -5.88 18.75
C ALA A 259 -5.62 -4.46 18.48
N ALA A 260 -5.53 -4.07 17.20
CA ALA A 260 -5.15 -2.71 16.81
C ALA A 260 -6.02 -1.63 17.50
N ARG A 261 -7.35 -1.81 17.47
CA ARG A 261 -8.29 -0.90 18.14
C ARG A 261 -8.09 -0.86 19.66
N SER A 262 -7.94 -2.02 20.28
CA SER A 262 -7.82 -2.13 21.75
C SER A 262 -6.47 -1.63 22.29
N GLY A 263 -5.39 -1.78 21.52
CA GLY A 263 -4.04 -1.31 21.88
C GLY A 263 -3.78 0.16 21.55
N GLY A 264 -4.69 0.83 20.82
CA GLY A 264 -4.44 2.18 20.31
C GLY A 264 -3.36 2.21 19.21
N SER A 265 -3.20 1.10 18.51
CA SER A 265 -2.21 0.86 17.46
C SER A 265 -2.86 0.83 16.08
N ARG A 266 -2.05 0.87 15.04
CA ARG A 266 -2.48 0.81 13.64
C ARG A 266 -2.02 -0.47 13.00
N PHE A 267 -2.94 -1.09 12.27
CA PHE A 267 -2.63 -2.15 11.31
C PHE A 267 -2.67 -1.53 9.90
N LEU A 268 -1.51 -1.45 9.25
CA LEU A 268 -1.27 -0.75 8.00
C LEU A 268 -0.85 -1.76 6.94
N TYR A 269 -1.46 -1.72 5.76
CA TYR A 269 -1.30 -2.78 4.76
C TYR A 269 -1.47 -2.26 3.33
N GLU A 270 -1.05 -1.03 3.05
CA GLU A 270 -1.15 -0.42 1.72
C GLU A 270 -0.53 -1.33 0.65
N ALA A 271 0.66 -1.84 0.95
CA ALA A 271 1.43 -2.65 0.01
C ALA A 271 0.91 -4.07 -0.23
N THR A 272 -0.22 -4.45 0.37
CA THR A 272 -0.88 -5.73 0.07
C THR A 272 -1.63 -5.71 -1.26
N VAL A 273 -2.11 -4.54 -1.71
CA VAL A 273 -2.92 -4.39 -2.93
C VAL A 273 -2.39 -3.22 -3.76
N GLY A 274 -1.82 -3.52 -4.93
CA GLY A 274 -1.29 -2.49 -5.82
C GLY A 274 0.15 -2.04 -5.51
N ALA A 275 0.88 -2.78 -4.67
CA ALA A 275 2.27 -2.49 -4.30
C ALA A 275 2.46 -1.09 -3.68
N GLY A 276 2.84 -0.09 -4.47
CA GLY A 276 3.01 1.29 -4.00
C GLY A 276 1.83 2.20 -4.34
N LEU A 277 0.86 1.70 -5.11
CA LEU A 277 -0.30 2.49 -5.48
C LEU A 277 -1.16 2.78 -4.25
N PRO A 278 -1.68 4.01 -4.11
CA PRO A 278 -2.60 4.35 -3.04
C PRO A 278 -3.97 3.75 -3.37
N ILE A 279 -4.23 2.53 -2.89
CA ILE A 279 -5.48 1.80 -3.09
C ILE A 279 -6.23 1.69 -1.75
N VAL A 280 -5.57 1.16 -0.72
CA VAL A 280 -6.19 0.91 0.59
C VAL A 280 -6.41 2.23 1.33
N GLY A 281 -5.42 3.12 1.33
CA GLY A 281 -5.47 4.42 1.98
C GLY A 281 -6.63 5.29 1.45
N PRO A 282 -6.74 5.54 0.13
CA PRO A 282 -7.88 6.26 -0.42
C PRO A 282 -9.21 5.58 -0.16
N LEU A 283 -9.29 4.26 -0.21
CA LEU A 283 -10.50 3.51 0.13
C LEU A 283 -10.92 3.77 1.59
N GLN A 284 -9.97 3.72 2.52
CA GLN A 284 -10.20 4.03 3.93
C GLN A 284 -10.60 5.48 4.14
N ALA A 285 -9.95 6.43 3.45
CA ALA A 285 -10.30 7.85 3.50
C ALA A 285 -11.72 8.10 2.99
N LEU A 286 -12.07 7.44 1.87
CA LEU A 286 -13.42 7.13 1.37
C LEU A 286 -14.46 7.02 2.47
N ARG A 287 -14.31 5.90 3.18
CA ARG A 287 -15.26 5.44 4.19
C ARG A 287 -15.23 6.32 5.43
N ARG A 288 -14.05 6.77 5.87
CA ARG A 288 -13.91 7.66 7.04
C ARG A 288 -14.56 9.02 6.82
N ALA A 289 -14.57 9.52 5.57
CA ALA A 289 -15.25 10.77 5.22
C ALA A 289 -16.79 10.63 5.17
N GLY A 290 -17.31 9.41 5.18
CA GLY A 290 -18.75 9.12 5.12
C GLY A 290 -19.27 8.81 3.71
N ASP A 291 -18.39 8.57 2.74
CA ASP A 291 -18.79 8.05 1.43
C ASP A 291 -19.24 6.58 1.53
N SER A 292 -20.06 6.14 0.58
CA SER A 292 -20.52 4.77 0.43
C SER A 292 -19.99 4.19 -0.86
N VAL A 293 -19.07 3.25 -0.75
CA VAL A 293 -18.52 2.51 -1.89
C VAL A 293 -19.51 1.42 -2.28
N GLU A 294 -19.92 1.40 -3.54
CA GLU A 294 -20.92 0.48 -4.07
C GLU A 294 -20.25 -0.71 -4.77
N LYS A 295 -19.22 -0.42 -5.57
CA LYS A 295 -18.48 -1.43 -6.32
C LYS A 295 -17.00 -1.08 -6.37
N VAL A 296 -16.16 -2.11 -6.31
CA VAL A 296 -14.73 -2.00 -6.61
C VAL A 296 -14.40 -3.03 -7.67
N GLU A 297 -13.73 -2.60 -8.72
CA GLU A 297 -13.28 -3.49 -9.79
C GLU A 297 -11.86 -3.13 -10.20
N GLY A 298 -11.04 -4.10 -10.58
CA GLY A 298 -9.68 -3.79 -10.97
C GLY A 298 -8.88 -4.94 -11.54
N ILE A 299 -7.77 -4.58 -12.17
CA ILE A 299 -6.70 -5.48 -12.60
C ILE A 299 -5.61 -5.40 -11.53
N PHE A 300 -5.41 -6.50 -10.82
CA PHE A 300 -4.55 -6.55 -9.63
C PHE A 300 -3.24 -7.32 -9.82
N SER A 301 -3.03 -7.95 -10.98
CA SER A 301 -1.82 -8.70 -11.32
C SER A 301 -1.11 -8.06 -12.50
N GLY A 302 0.16 -7.68 -12.30
CA GLY A 302 0.98 -7.13 -13.36
C GLY A 302 1.27 -8.15 -14.47
N THR A 303 1.48 -9.42 -14.12
CA THR A 303 1.69 -10.52 -15.07
C THR A 303 0.46 -10.72 -15.96
N LEU A 304 -0.72 -10.81 -15.36
CA LEU A 304 -1.96 -10.98 -16.12
C LEU A 304 -2.28 -9.72 -16.92
N SER A 305 -2.04 -8.53 -16.37
CA SER A 305 -2.15 -7.27 -17.11
C SER A 305 -1.27 -7.28 -18.35
N TYR A 306 0.00 -7.66 -18.21
CA TYR A 306 0.93 -7.78 -19.34
C TYR A 306 0.43 -8.75 -20.40
N ILE A 307 0.01 -9.95 -20.00
CA ILE A 307 -0.49 -10.97 -20.92
C ILE A 307 -1.70 -10.44 -21.70
N PHE A 308 -2.73 -9.90 -21.04
CA PHE A 308 -3.94 -9.43 -21.71
C PHE A 308 -3.77 -8.10 -22.47
N ASN A 309 -2.78 -7.28 -22.13
CA ASN A 309 -2.42 -6.10 -22.90
C ASN A 309 -1.67 -6.48 -24.19
N THR A 310 -0.86 -7.54 -24.13
CA THR A 310 -0.02 -8.03 -25.24
C THR A 310 -0.77 -8.97 -26.17
N TRP A 311 -1.69 -9.78 -25.66
CA TRP A 311 -2.44 -10.75 -26.45
C TRP A 311 -3.39 -10.07 -27.44
N LYS A 312 -3.33 -10.51 -28.70
CA LYS A 312 -4.09 -9.99 -29.85
C LYS A 312 -4.67 -11.15 -30.66
N PRO A 313 -5.78 -10.92 -31.38
CA PRO A 313 -6.28 -11.89 -32.35
C PRO A 313 -5.20 -12.37 -33.31
N GLY A 314 -5.11 -13.68 -33.52
CA GLY A 314 -4.10 -14.31 -34.39
C GLY A 314 -2.77 -14.65 -33.70
N VAL A 315 -2.58 -14.29 -32.43
CA VAL A 315 -1.44 -14.73 -31.60
C VAL A 315 -1.95 -15.74 -30.58
N LYS A 316 -1.26 -16.87 -30.43
CA LYS A 316 -1.65 -17.93 -29.50
C LYS A 316 -1.43 -17.50 -28.05
N PHE A 317 -2.32 -17.89 -27.14
CA PHE A 317 -2.22 -17.52 -25.73
C PHE A 317 -0.94 -18.10 -25.09
N SER A 318 -0.63 -19.36 -25.41
CA SER A 318 0.60 -20.03 -24.97
C SER A 318 1.88 -19.29 -25.36
N GLU A 319 1.93 -18.69 -26.55
CA GLU A 319 3.06 -17.89 -27.03
C GLU A 319 3.25 -16.61 -26.21
N VAL A 320 2.16 -15.94 -25.84
CA VAL A 320 2.21 -14.72 -25.00
C VAL A 320 2.68 -15.07 -23.59
N VAL A 321 2.24 -16.20 -23.03
CA VAL A 321 2.71 -16.69 -21.72
C VAL A 321 4.20 -17.05 -21.79
N ALA A 322 4.64 -17.71 -22.86
CA ALA A 322 6.05 -18.03 -23.09
C ALA A 322 6.91 -16.75 -23.15
N GLU A 323 6.44 -15.72 -23.84
CA GLU A 323 7.11 -14.43 -23.95
C GLU A 323 7.19 -13.72 -22.58
N ALA A 324 6.09 -13.70 -21.83
CA ALA A 324 6.05 -13.13 -20.49
C ALA A 324 7.06 -13.83 -19.56
N LYS A 325 7.13 -15.16 -19.61
CA LYS A 325 8.11 -15.95 -18.86
C LYS A 325 9.54 -15.62 -19.27
N ALA A 326 9.83 -15.56 -20.56
CA ALA A 326 11.17 -15.25 -21.08
C ALA A 326 11.65 -13.84 -20.66
N LYS A 327 10.71 -12.90 -20.48
CA LYS A 327 10.97 -11.54 -19.97
C LYS A 327 11.06 -11.46 -18.44
N GLY A 328 10.80 -12.56 -17.73
CA GLY A 328 10.78 -12.58 -16.27
C GLY A 328 9.57 -11.85 -15.66
N PHE A 329 8.46 -11.75 -16.41
CA PHE A 329 7.21 -11.17 -15.89
C PHE A 329 6.32 -12.18 -15.20
N THR A 330 6.60 -13.48 -15.31
CA THR A 330 5.91 -14.53 -14.55
C THR A 330 6.79 -15.00 -13.40
N GLU A 331 6.18 -15.66 -12.42
CA GLU A 331 6.89 -16.54 -11.50
C GLU A 331 7.59 -17.70 -12.26
N PRO A 332 8.55 -18.42 -11.64
CA PRO A 332 9.22 -19.56 -12.27
C PRO A 332 8.25 -20.63 -12.79
N ASP A 333 7.12 -20.79 -12.10
CA ASP A 333 5.96 -21.56 -12.54
C ASP A 333 4.81 -20.60 -12.90
N PRO A 334 4.47 -20.43 -14.19
CA PRO A 334 3.39 -19.52 -14.60
C PRO A 334 2.01 -19.85 -14.03
N ARG A 335 1.79 -21.06 -13.50
CA ARG A 335 0.54 -21.43 -12.83
C ARG A 335 0.26 -20.58 -11.60
N ASP A 336 1.31 -20.13 -10.90
CA ASP A 336 1.17 -19.29 -9.71
C ASP A 336 0.46 -17.96 -10.05
N ASP A 337 0.73 -17.41 -11.25
CA ASP A 337 0.06 -16.22 -11.77
C ASP A 337 -1.30 -16.53 -12.40
N LEU A 338 -1.34 -17.52 -13.30
CA LEU A 338 -2.54 -17.87 -14.10
C LEU A 338 -3.67 -18.47 -13.26
N SER A 339 -3.39 -19.02 -12.08
CA SER A 339 -4.41 -19.51 -11.16
C SER A 339 -5.36 -18.40 -10.68
N GLY A 340 -4.89 -17.15 -10.66
CA GLY A 340 -5.64 -16.01 -10.12
C GLY A 340 -5.66 -15.93 -8.58
N THR A 341 -4.97 -16.82 -7.88
CA THR A 341 -4.96 -16.87 -6.40
C THR A 341 -4.42 -15.59 -5.77
N ASP A 342 -3.39 -14.97 -6.36
CA ASP A 342 -2.88 -13.68 -5.87
C ASP A 342 -3.94 -12.56 -5.98
N VAL A 343 -4.67 -12.53 -7.09
CA VAL A 343 -5.79 -11.59 -7.29
C VAL A 343 -6.91 -11.86 -6.29
N GLN A 344 -7.25 -13.13 -6.05
CA GLN A 344 -8.25 -13.55 -5.06
C GLN A 344 -7.92 -13.03 -3.66
N ARG A 345 -6.66 -13.14 -3.24
CA ARG A 345 -6.20 -12.61 -1.95
C ARG A 345 -6.36 -11.09 -1.88
N LYS A 346 -5.96 -10.36 -2.92
CA LYS A 346 -6.08 -8.90 -2.99
C LYS A 346 -7.54 -8.44 -2.93
N VAL A 347 -8.42 -9.12 -3.67
CA VAL A 347 -9.87 -8.88 -3.66
C VAL A 347 -10.47 -9.16 -2.28
N THR A 348 -10.06 -10.25 -1.63
CA THR A 348 -10.51 -10.59 -0.26
C THR A 348 -10.14 -9.51 0.75
N ILE A 349 -8.92 -8.97 0.67
CA ILE A 349 -8.46 -7.88 1.53
C ILE A 349 -9.33 -6.63 1.33
N LEU A 350 -9.57 -6.22 0.08
CA LEU A 350 -10.41 -5.06 -0.21
C LEU A 350 -11.88 -5.26 0.18
N ALA A 351 -12.43 -6.46 -0.02
CA ALA A 351 -13.80 -6.79 0.39
C ALA A 351 -13.96 -6.71 1.92
N ARG A 352 -12.98 -7.22 2.67
CA ARG A 352 -12.94 -7.11 4.13
C ARG A 352 -12.76 -5.66 4.60
N GLU A 353 -11.91 -4.89 3.92
CA GLU A 353 -11.80 -3.44 4.15
C GLU A 353 -13.16 -2.77 3.98
N LEU A 354 -13.95 -3.12 2.97
CA LEU A 354 -15.31 -2.61 2.74
C LEU A 354 -16.34 -3.06 3.78
N GLY A 355 -15.98 -3.99 4.68
CA GLY A 355 -16.83 -4.50 5.75
C GLY A 355 -17.52 -5.83 5.44
N LEU A 356 -17.19 -6.48 4.31
CA LEU A 356 -17.72 -7.79 3.97
C LEU A 356 -16.99 -8.88 4.78
N LYS A 357 -17.75 -9.86 5.27
CA LYS A 357 -17.24 -10.98 6.07
C LYS A 357 -17.01 -12.21 5.20
N LEU A 358 -16.04 -12.13 4.29
CA LEU A 358 -15.74 -13.20 3.34
C LEU A 358 -14.54 -14.02 3.80
N GLU A 359 -14.63 -15.34 3.71
CA GLU A 359 -13.48 -16.23 3.61
C GLU A 359 -12.88 -16.19 2.20
N LEU A 360 -11.65 -16.69 2.05
CA LEU A 360 -10.98 -16.71 0.74
C LEU A 360 -11.80 -17.53 -0.29
N ASP A 361 -12.38 -18.65 0.16
CA ASP A 361 -13.17 -19.56 -0.67
C ASP A 361 -14.53 -18.97 -1.09
N ASP A 362 -15.01 -17.93 -0.40
CA ASP A 362 -16.22 -17.19 -0.80
C ASP A 362 -15.98 -16.28 -2.02
N VAL A 363 -14.72 -16.12 -2.45
CA VAL A 363 -14.32 -15.34 -3.62
C VAL A 363 -13.99 -16.32 -4.75
N PRO A 364 -14.97 -16.73 -5.59
CA PRO A 364 -14.72 -17.64 -6.69
C PRO A 364 -13.70 -17.07 -7.69
N VAL A 365 -12.82 -17.94 -8.17
CA VAL A 365 -11.79 -17.62 -9.16
C VAL A 365 -11.98 -18.49 -10.40
N LYS A 366 -12.19 -17.85 -11.55
CA LYS A 366 -12.07 -18.55 -12.83
C LYS A 366 -10.60 -18.60 -13.23
N SER A 367 -9.91 -19.67 -12.83
CA SER A 367 -8.51 -19.93 -13.18
C SER A 367 -8.30 -19.95 -14.70
N LEU A 368 -7.14 -19.46 -15.16
CA LEU A 368 -6.68 -19.59 -16.55
C LEU A 368 -5.82 -20.84 -16.75
N VAL A 369 -5.55 -21.60 -15.69
CA VAL A 369 -4.86 -22.89 -15.76
C VAL A 369 -5.89 -23.96 -16.12
N PRO A 370 -5.78 -24.63 -17.28
CA PRO A 370 -6.66 -25.72 -17.66
C PRO A 370 -6.68 -26.82 -16.59
N GLU A 371 -7.84 -27.42 -16.32
CA GLU A 371 -8.03 -28.41 -15.24
C GLU A 371 -6.99 -29.53 -15.28
N ALA A 372 -6.70 -30.06 -16.48
CA ALA A 372 -5.70 -31.12 -16.67
C ALA A 372 -4.26 -30.70 -16.34
N LEU A 373 -3.97 -29.41 -16.20
CA LEU A 373 -2.65 -28.86 -15.89
C LEU A 373 -2.51 -28.30 -14.46
N GLN A 374 -3.59 -28.30 -13.66
CA GLN A 374 -3.59 -27.76 -12.30
C GLN A 374 -2.73 -28.61 -11.35
N ASP A 375 -3.05 -29.90 -11.24
CA ASP A 375 -2.32 -30.87 -10.39
C ASP A 375 -1.30 -31.71 -11.19
N TRP A 376 -0.90 -31.21 -12.35
CA TRP A 376 0.01 -31.89 -13.26
C TRP A 376 1.47 -31.74 -12.85
N SER A 377 2.26 -32.79 -13.10
CA SER A 377 3.71 -32.80 -12.93
C SER A 377 4.41 -32.96 -14.28
N PRO A 378 5.53 -32.25 -14.50
CA PRO A 378 6.25 -32.29 -15.75
C PRO A 378 6.92 -33.64 -15.96
N PRO A 379 7.24 -34.02 -17.21
CA PRO A 379 8.05 -35.19 -17.49
C PRO A 379 9.40 -35.13 -16.75
N ASP A 380 9.96 -36.28 -16.38
CA ASP A 380 11.21 -36.37 -15.64
C ASP A 380 12.34 -35.55 -16.29
N GLY A 381 12.95 -34.66 -15.50
CA GLY A 381 14.06 -33.81 -15.92
C GLY A 381 13.67 -32.55 -16.70
N ALA A 382 12.38 -32.32 -16.99
CA ALA A 382 11.94 -31.09 -17.64
C ALA A 382 11.85 -29.90 -16.67
N ASN A 383 12.11 -28.69 -17.17
CA ASN A 383 11.81 -27.46 -16.43
C ASN A 383 10.29 -27.32 -16.31
N LEU A 384 9.79 -27.22 -15.07
CA LEU A 384 8.36 -27.17 -14.77
C LEU A 384 7.61 -26.11 -15.58
N GLY A 385 8.11 -24.87 -15.57
CA GLY A 385 7.45 -23.77 -16.27
C GLY A 385 7.49 -23.92 -17.80
N ASP A 386 8.58 -24.46 -18.37
CA ASP A 386 8.66 -24.66 -19.83
C ASP A 386 7.72 -25.78 -20.27
N ALA A 387 7.69 -26.87 -19.50
CA ALA A 387 6.82 -28.00 -19.77
C ALA A 387 5.33 -27.63 -19.62
N PHE A 388 5.01 -26.75 -18.65
CA PHE A 388 3.66 -26.19 -18.52
C PHE A 388 3.25 -25.34 -19.73
N VAL A 389 4.11 -24.44 -20.20
CA VAL A 389 3.86 -23.62 -21.39
C VAL A 389 3.66 -24.48 -22.64
N GLU A 390 4.42 -25.58 -22.78
CA GLU A 390 4.22 -26.55 -23.86
C GLU A 390 2.84 -27.21 -23.77
N GLY A 391 2.43 -27.64 -22.57
CA GLY A 391 1.10 -28.24 -22.33
C GLY A 391 -0.05 -27.28 -22.61
N LEU A 392 0.17 -25.97 -22.41
CA LEU A 392 -0.84 -24.94 -22.62
C LEU A 392 -1.26 -24.81 -24.10
N LYS A 393 -0.39 -25.20 -25.04
CA LYS A 393 -0.69 -25.14 -26.49
C LYS A 393 -1.92 -25.94 -26.89
N ALA A 394 -2.22 -27.02 -26.17
CA ALA A 394 -3.40 -27.85 -26.43
C ALA A 394 -4.73 -27.12 -26.13
N TYR A 395 -4.68 -25.97 -25.45
CA TYR A 395 -5.84 -25.19 -25.01
C TYR A 395 -5.93 -23.83 -25.71
N ASP A 396 -5.06 -23.55 -26.69
CA ASP A 396 -5.04 -22.28 -27.40
C ASP A 396 -6.33 -22.01 -28.19
N ASP A 397 -7.00 -23.05 -28.71
CA ASP A 397 -8.22 -22.88 -29.51
C ASP A 397 -9.41 -22.35 -28.68
N GLU A 398 -9.50 -22.72 -27.40
CA GLU A 398 -10.49 -22.16 -26.47
C GLU A 398 -10.22 -20.67 -26.26
N MET A 399 -8.97 -20.31 -26.02
CA MET A 399 -8.56 -18.93 -25.80
C MET A 399 -8.74 -18.07 -27.05
N ASP A 400 -8.38 -18.59 -28.23
CA ASP A 400 -8.59 -17.93 -29.52
C ASP A 400 -10.07 -17.60 -29.76
N SER A 401 -10.97 -18.52 -29.39
CA SER A 401 -12.40 -18.29 -29.48
C SER A 401 -12.84 -17.12 -28.59
N LEU A 402 -12.36 -17.07 -27.33
CA LEU A 402 -12.69 -16.00 -26.39
C LEU A 402 -12.23 -14.62 -26.89
N ILE A 403 -11.00 -14.50 -27.41
CA ILE A 403 -10.50 -13.20 -27.88
C ILE A 403 -11.17 -12.78 -29.20
N ALA A 404 -11.49 -13.73 -30.08
CA ALA A 404 -12.23 -13.45 -31.31
C ALA A 404 -13.66 -12.94 -31.02
N GLU A 405 -14.36 -13.56 -30.06
CA GLU A 405 -15.69 -13.12 -29.62
C GLU A 405 -15.68 -11.73 -28.98
N ALA A 406 -14.65 -11.41 -28.19
CA ALA A 406 -14.47 -10.08 -27.61
C ALA A 406 -14.21 -9.03 -28.69
N GLU A 407 -13.28 -9.31 -29.62
CA GLU A 407 -12.93 -8.39 -30.70
C GLU A 407 -14.12 -8.14 -31.64
N ALA A 408 -14.89 -9.17 -31.98
CA ALA A 408 -16.11 -9.06 -32.80
C ALA A 408 -17.19 -8.17 -32.16
N ALA A 409 -17.21 -8.08 -30.82
CA ALA A 409 -18.10 -7.19 -30.08
C ALA A 409 -17.53 -5.78 -29.85
N GLY A 410 -16.31 -5.49 -30.32
CA GLY A 410 -15.63 -4.21 -30.06
C GLY A 410 -15.12 -4.07 -28.62
N GLU A 411 -14.82 -5.20 -27.97
CA GLU A 411 -14.39 -5.28 -26.57
C GLU A 411 -12.98 -5.84 -26.45
N VAL A 412 -12.43 -5.78 -25.23
CA VAL A 412 -11.15 -6.40 -24.85
C VAL A 412 -11.36 -7.31 -23.64
N LEU A 413 -10.51 -8.32 -23.53
CA LEU A 413 -10.47 -9.23 -22.38
C LEU A 413 -9.52 -8.70 -21.30
N ARG A 414 -9.96 -8.72 -20.04
CA ARG A 414 -9.13 -8.36 -18.88
C ARG A 414 -9.40 -9.29 -17.72
N PHE A 415 -8.34 -9.75 -17.06
CA PHE A 415 -8.47 -10.54 -15.84
C PHE A 415 -8.65 -9.60 -14.64
N VAL A 416 -9.82 -9.65 -14.02
CA VAL A 416 -10.25 -8.67 -13.02
C VAL A 416 -10.67 -9.33 -11.72
N GLY A 417 -10.47 -8.59 -10.64
CA GLY A 417 -11.21 -8.77 -9.40
C GLY A 417 -12.38 -7.80 -9.35
N ALA A 418 -13.54 -8.26 -8.89
CA ALA A 418 -14.73 -7.45 -8.73
C ALA A 418 -15.34 -7.67 -7.35
N ILE A 419 -15.80 -6.60 -6.72
CA ILE A 419 -16.48 -6.58 -5.42
C ILE A 419 -17.77 -5.81 -5.60
N ASP A 420 -18.88 -6.44 -5.26
CA ASP A 420 -20.20 -5.82 -5.18
C ASP A 420 -20.59 -5.73 -3.69
N VAL A 421 -20.55 -4.51 -3.16
CA VAL A 421 -20.78 -4.27 -1.73
C VAL A 421 -22.25 -4.46 -1.38
N ALA A 422 -23.17 -4.08 -2.29
CA ALA A 422 -24.61 -4.22 -2.08
C ALA A 422 -25.04 -5.69 -2.08
N ALA A 423 -24.48 -6.50 -2.98
CA ALA A 423 -24.71 -7.94 -3.03
C ALA A 423 -23.89 -8.71 -1.96
N GLY A 424 -22.92 -8.06 -1.32
CA GLY A 424 -22.03 -8.68 -0.34
C GLY A 424 -21.15 -9.78 -0.94
N SER A 425 -20.76 -9.64 -2.21
CA SER A 425 -20.06 -10.68 -2.96
C SER A 425 -18.81 -10.15 -3.64
N ALA A 426 -17.87 -11.04 -3.93
CA ALA A 426 -16.69 -10.73 -4.73
C ALA A 426 -16.33 -11.90 -5.63
N ALA A 427 -15.62 -11.65 -6.73
CA ALA A 427 -15.20 -12.69 -7.66
C ALA A 427 -13.94 -12.27 -8.42
N VAL A 428 -13.20 -13.25 -8.92
CA VAL A 428 -12.08 -13.07 -9.84
C VAL A 428 -12.40 -13.79 -11.15
N LYS A 429 -12.38 -13.05 -12.26
CA LYS A 429 -12.82 -13.58 -13.56
C LYS A 429 -12.13 -12.90 -14.73
N LEU A 430 -12.24 -13.55 -15.88
CA LEU A 430 -12.00 -12.93 -17.17
C LEU A 430 -13.22 -12.08 -17.55
N GLY A 431 -13.07 -10.76 -17.55
CA GLY A 431 -14.08 -9.78 -17.94
C GLY A 431 -13.90 -9.31 -19.38
N ARG A 432 -15.00 -8.82 -19.97
CA ARG A 432 -15.06 -8.16 -21.28
C ARG A 432 -15.38 -6.68 -21.06
N TYR A 433 -14.63 -5.80 -21.72
CA TYR A 433 -14.78 -4.36 -21.57
C TYR A 433 -14.78 -3.66 -22.93
N PRO A 434 -15.65 -2.66 -23.16
CA PRO A 434 -15.57 -1.80 -24.33
C PRO A 434 -14.18 -1.19 -24.50
N LYS A 435 -13.76 -0.94 -25.75
CA LYS A 435 -12.43 -0.38 -26.07
C LYS A 435 -12.19 1.03 -25.51
N ASP A 436 -13.24 1.76 -25.14
CA ASP A 436 -13.16 3.08 -24.49
C ASP A 436 -13.22 3.02 -22.95
N HIS A 437 -13.39 1.82 -22.37
CA HIS A 437 -13.36 1.63 -20.92
C HIS A 437 -11.94 1.88 -20.37
N PRO A 438 -11.78 2.46 -19.15
CA PRO A 438 -10.45 2.70 -18.57
C PRO A 438 -9.53 1.48 -18.56
N PHE A 439 -10.07 0.29 -18.29
CA PHE A 439 -9.28 -0.97 -18.28
C PHE A 439 -8.77 -1.39 -19.66
N ALA A 440 -9.37 -0.90 -20.75
CA ALA A 440 -8.87 -1.16 -22.09
C ALA A 440 -7.59 -0.36 -22.39
N SER A 441 -7.40 0.77 -21.69
CA SER A 441 -6.27 1.69 -21.88
C SER A 441 -5.03 1.37 -21.05
N THR A 442 -5.09 0.35 -20.18
CA THR A 442 -3.93 -0.10 -19.39
C THR A 442 -2.78 -0.51 -20.30
N GLN A 443 -1.56 -0.16 -19.88
CA GLN A 443 -0.34 -0.48 -20.63
C GLN A 443 0.55 -1.39 -19.82
N PHE A 444 1.39 -2.17 -20.52
CA PHE A 444 2.39 -3.04 -19.89
C PHE A 444 1.80 -3.88 -18.75
N ALA A 445 2.41 -3.84 -17.57
CA ALA A 445 2.07 -4.60 -16.38
C ALA A 445 1.38 -3.72 -15.31
N ASP A 446 0.71 -2.65 -15.74
CA ASP A 446 0.01 -1.75 -14.81
C ASP A 446 -1.15 -2.45 -14.12
N ASN A 447 -1.31 -2.16 -12.83
CA ASN A 447 -2.55 -2.39 -12.12
C ASN A 447 -3.45 -1.16 -12.26
N ILE A 448 -4.76 -1.40 -12.27
CA ILE A 448 -5.77 -0.35 -12.29
C ILE A 448 -6.94 -0.76 -11.39
N VAL A 449 -7.44 0.17 -10.59
CA VAL A 449 -8.59 -0.05 -9.70
C VAL A 449 -9.57 1.09 -9.87
N ALA A 450 -10.83 0.75 -10.06
CA ALA A 450 -11.95 1.66 -10.14
C ALA A 450 -12.82 1.51 -8.88
N PHE A 451 -13.16 2.63 -8.25
CA PHE A 451 -14.09 2.72 -7.13
C PHE A 451 -15.34 3.46 -7.60
N ASP A 452 -16.46 2.74 -7.70
CA ASP A 452 -17.77 3.33 -7.85
C ASP A 452 -18.34 3.61 -6.45
N THR A 453 -18.64 4.88 -6.20
CA THR A 453 -19.16 5.33 -4.92
C THR A 453 -20.31 6.30 -5.11
N LYS A 454 -21.02 6.61 -4.03
CA LYS A 454 -22.06 7.63 -4.02
C LYS A 454 -21.53 9.01 -4.47
N TRP A 455 -20.29 9.36 -4.15
CA TRP A 455 -19.69 10.63 -4.57
C TRP A 455 -19.00 10.56 -5.94
N TYR A 456 -18.50 9.40 -6.34
CA TYR A 456 -17.84 9.17 -7.62
C TYR A 456 -18.78 8.46 -8.60
N THR A 457 -19.80 9.20 -9.05
CA THR A 457 -20.82 8.75 -10.02
C THR A 457 -21.19 9.90 -10.97
N PRO A 458 -21.45 9.65 -12.28
CA PRO A 458 -21.44 8.35 -12.97
C PRO A 458 -20.03 7.88 -13.37
N ARG A 459 -18.97 8.61 -12.97
CA ARG A 459 -17.59 8.28 -13.30
C ARG A 459 -16.84 7.81 -12.05
N PRO A 460 -16.27 6.59 -12.04
CA PRO A 460 -15.55 6.07 -10.89
C PRO A 460 -14.26 6.85 -10.62
N LEU A 461 -13.80 6.79 -9.37
CA LEU A 461 -12.42 7.13 -9.03
C LEU A 461 -11.50 6.02 -9.55
N VAL A 462 -10.51 6.37 -10.37
CA VAL A 462 -9.57 5.40 -10.95
C VAL A 462 -8.14 5.68 -10.46
N VAL A 463 -7.48 4.63 -9.98
CA VAL A 463 -6.05 4.66 -9.62
C VAL A 463 -5.32 3.64 -10.50
N GLN A 464 -4.26 4.08 -11.18
CA GLN A 464 -3.47 3.24 -12.10
C GLN A 464 -1.98 3.46 -11.90
N GLY A 465 -1.20 2.40 -12.08
CA GLY A 465 0.25 2.44 -12.27
C GLY A 465 0.91 1.09 -12.02
N PRO A 466 2.24 1.05 -11.83
CA PRO A 466 2.97 -0.19 -11.62
C PRO A 466 2.48 -0.95 -10.38
N GLY A 467 2.03 -2.19 -10.57
CA GLY A 467 1.44 -3.02 -9.52
C GLY A 467 2.39 -3.99 -8.81
N ALA A 468 3.67 -3.99 -9.18
CA ALA A 468 4.70 -4.90 -8.70
C ALA A 468 6.10 -4.27 -8.81
N GLY A 469 7.08 -4.87 -8.13
CA GLY A 469 8.47 -4.42 -8.10
C GLY A 469 8.93 -4.08 -6.69
N ALA A 470 10.19 -4.39 -6.36
CA ALA A 470 10.71 -4.25 -5.00
C ALA A 470 10.69 -2.79 -4.53
N GLU A 471 11.14 -1.86 -5.38
CA GLU A 471 11.20 -0.42 -5.10
C GLU A 471 9.80 0.17 -4.83
N VAL A 472 8.85 -0.13 -5.71
CA VAL A 472 7.47 0.38 -5.62
C VAL A 472 6.74 -0.23 -4.42
N THR A 473 6.95 -1.52 -4.14
CA THR A 473 6.37 -2.18 -2.96
C THR A 473 6.97 -1.62 -1.67
N ALA A 474 8.29 -1.43 -1.62
CA ALA A 474 8.97 -0.82 -0.48
C ALA A 474 8.48 0.62 -0.26
N ALA A 475 8.27 1.39 -1.33
CA ALA A 475 7.69 2.73 -1.24
C ALA A 475 6.27 2.73 -0.64
N GLY A 476 5.44 1.75 -1.02
CA GLY A 476 4.11 1.54 -0.40
C GLY A 476 4.21 1.28 1.11
N VAL A 477 5.13 0.42 1.53
CA VAL A 477 5.40 0.16 2.96
C VAL A 477 5.96 1.40 3.65
N PHE A 478 6.87 2.11 3.01
CA PHE A 478 7.46 3.34 3.52
C PHE A 478 6.40 4.44 3.68
N SER A 479 5.39 4.49 2.83
CA SER A 479 4.25 5.40 3.01
C SER A 479 3.49 5.14 4.32
N ASN A 480 3.38 3.88 4.75
CA ASN A 480 2.80 3.53 6.05
C ASN A 480 3.73 3.93 7.22
N VAL A 481 5.06 3.82 7.05
CA VAL A 481 6.03 4.39 8.01
C VAL A 481 5.82 5.90 8.14
N MET A 482 5.66 6.60 7.02
CA MET A 482 5.42 8.04 6.97
C MET A 482 4.09 8.45 7.61
N GLU A 483 3.03 7.68 7.42
CA GLU A 483 1.75 7.88 8.13
C GLU A 483 1.94 7.76 9.65
N VAL A 484 2.80 6.84 10.09
CA VAL A 484 3.13 6.68 11.50
C VAL A 484 3.85 7.91 12.05
N MET A 485 4.89 8.35 11.36
CA MET A 485 5.70 9.52 11.74
C MET A 485 4.89 10.82 11.71
N SER A 486 4.04 11.02 10.71
CA SER A 486 3.23 12.24 10.58
C SER A 486 2.30 12.44 11.77
N GLY A 487 1.76 11.35 12.34
CA GLY A 487 0.96 11.38 13.57
C GLY A 487 1.77 11.66 14.86
N MET A 488 3.10 11.66 14.80
CA MET A 488 4.00 11.95 15.92
C MET A 488 4.53 13.38 15.93
N LYS A 489 4.29 14.14 14.85
CA LYS A 489 4.76 15.52 14.73
C LYS A 489 4.27 16.35 15.91
N ARG A 490 5.21 16.98 16.63
CA ARG A 490 4.85 17.96 17.66
C ARG A 490 4.33 19.22 16.95
N PRO A 491 3.29 19.88 17.48
CA PRO A 491 2.98 21.24 17.07
C PRO A 491 4.23 22.09 17.22
N ALA A 492 4.52 22.96 16.24
CA ALA A 492 5.53 24.00 16.43
C ALA A 492 5.16 24.80 17.68
N ALA A 493 6.13 24.93 18.59
CA ALA A 493 5.94 25.59 19.89
C ALA A 493 5.60 27.07 19.75
#